data_AF-A0A4S4MXZ0-F1
#
_entry.id   AF-A0A4S4MXZ0-F1
#
_cell.length_a   1.000
_cell.length_b   1.000
_cell.length_c   1.000
_cell.angle_alpha   90.00
_cell.angle_beta   90.00
_cell.angle_gamma   90.00
#
_symmetry.space_group_name_H-M   'P 1'
#
loop_
_entity.id
_entity.type
_entity.pdbx_description
1 polymer ?
#
loop_
_entity_poly.entity_id
_entity_poly.type
_entity_poly.pdbx_seq_one_letter_code
_entity_poly.pdbx_strand_id
1 'polypeptide(L)'
;MTVVLPPTTPLDYHRIVSPTLQIPTDTQKPIPVGLLACQRNPLLRELVSQVISCTVSQSQPLSAAEKRARKGKEQTPKVALIEVILHDTVLFPEGGGQPHDIGVFTTSDGELWDVVDVKRHGGHAVHYVPAKGNDVDDALKSFVIGSNIGIALGDKGLQRRLDHMSVHTSQHLLSAVIESQLKLPTLSWSLTAYPTPSYVEVPRAMTVEEISSVQEECNRYVFEGRQIHVEVEELVLEPVTTAEASRSSERVQQVVDDRRKTTKRVDDLENELAAAIAHELAAGARTILHRHRVDDTGNAIGFLSSIATAYATAADPAKPYLLVLSSSPDEKKVKQVGDAVKAKLNAKGGGKGTKWSGKFTGVWKNSREGGIMEDVLAGISVE
;
A
#
# COMPACT_ATOMS: atom_id res chain seq x y z
N MET A 1 3.78 -43.41 18.54
CA MET A 1 4.02 -42.69 17.28
C MET A 1 2.66 -42.29 16.73
N THR A 2 2.25 -41.03 16.90
CA THR A 2 1.01 -40.54 16.28
C THR A 2 1.33 -40.30 14.82
N VAL A 3 0.77 -41.12 13.93
CA VAL A 3 0.90 -40.94 12.49
C VAL A 3 -0.03 -39.78 12.11
N VAL A 4 0.53 -38.58 11.97
CA VAL A 4 -0.19 -37.44 11.41
C VAL A 4 -0.18 -37.65 9.90
N LEU A 5 -1.32 -38.06 9.36
CA LEU A 5 -1.49 -38.13 7.90
C LEU A 5 -1.31 -36.71 7.32
N PRO A 6 -0.75 -36.58 6.10
CA PRO A 6 -0.68 -35.29 5.44
C PRO A 6 -2.10 -34.71 5.31
N PRO A 7 -2.26 -33.39 5.51
CA PRO A 7 -3.57 -32.75 5.41
C PRO A 7 -4.13 -32.95 3.99
N THR A 8 -5.41 -33.29 3.90
CA THR A 8 -6.13 -33.46 2.64
C THR A 8 -7.31 -32.51 2.61
N THR A 9 -7.63 -31.98 1.44
CA THR A 9 -8.81 -31.15 1.24
C THR A 9 -10.04 -32.05 1.30
N PRO A 10 -11.03 -31.77 2.18
CA PRO A 10 -12.29 -32.51 2.21
C PRO A 10 -12.98 -32.49 0.85
N LEU A 11 -13.64 -33.60 0.48
CA LEU A 11 -14.34 -33.72 -0.81
C LEU A 11 -15.47 -32.69 -0.97
N ASP A 12 -16.05 -32.25 0.14
CA ASP A 12 -17.13 -31.28 0.21
C ASP A 12 -16.63 -29.84 0.47
N TYR A 13 -15.33 -29.59 0.36
CA TYR A 13 -14.75 -28.26 0.58
C TYR A 13 -15.25 -27.24 -0.46
N HIS A 14 -15.21 -27.57 -1.75
CA HIS A 14 -15.65 -26.67 -2.83
C HIS A 14 -16.99 -27.15 -3.39
N ARG A 15 -18.03 -26.35 -3.20
CA ARG A 15 -19.42 -26.69 -3.53
C ARG A 15 -19.96 -25.71 -4.55
N ILE A 16 -20.20 -26.18 -5.77
CA ILE A 16 -20.94 -25.39 -6.75
C ILE A 16 -22.43 -25.59 -6.44
N VAL A 17 -23.06 -24.55 -5.89
CA VAL A 17 -24.48 -24.58 -5.50
C VAL A 17 -25.40 -24.11 -6.64
N SER A 18 -24.81 -23.53 -7.69
CA SER A 18 -25.53 -23.18 -8.91
C SER A 18 -25.82 -24.40 -9.79
N PRO A 19 -27.05 -24.53 -10.34
CA PRO A 19 -27.38 -25.57 -11.30
C PRO A 19 -26.78 -25.35 -12.70
N THR A 20 -26.37 -24.12 -13.02
CA THR A 20 -25.89 -23.72 -14.36
C THR A 20 -24.38 -23.55 -14.43
N LEU A 21 -23.73 -23.29 -13.28
CA LEU A 21 -22.29 -23.10 -13.23
C LEU A 21 -21.58 -24.43 -13.39
N GLN A 22 -20.72 -24.52 -14.40
CA GLN A 22 -19.87 -25.69 -14.63
C GLN A 22 -18.42 -25.27 -14.76
N ILE A 23 -17.52 -26.12 -14.28
CA ILE A 23 -16.08 -25.92 -14.47
C ILE A 23 -15.79 -26.14 -15.97
N PRO A 24 -15.22 -25.14 -16.67
CA PRO A 24 -14.88 -25.30 -18.08
C PRO A 24 -13.94 -26.49 -18.30
N THR A 25 -14.30 -27.39 -19.21
CA THR A 25 -13.47 -28.53 -19.63
C THR A 25 -12.69 -28.26 -20.91
N ASP A 26 -13.05 -27.20 -21.63
CA ASP A 26 -12.37 -26.75 -22.83
C ASP A 26 -11.01 -26.14 -22.47
N THR A 27 -9.94 -26.88 -22.72
CA THR A 27 -8.57 -26.49 -22.36
C THR A 27 -8.05 -25.31 -23.18
N GLN A 28 -8.79 -24.84 -24.18
CA GLN A 28 -8.47 -23.63 -24.96
C GLN A 28 -9.02 -22.34 -24.33
N LYS A 29 -9.72 -22.43 -23.18
CA LYS A 29 -10.26 -21.27 -22.45
C LYS A 29 -9.76 -21.24 -21.02
N PRO A 30 -9.48 -20.07 -20.45
CA PRO A 30 -9.10 -19.98 -19.04
C PRO A 30 -10.30 -20.25 -18.13
N ILE A 31 -10.09 -21.05 -17.09
CA ILE A 31 -11.03 -21.21 -15.98
C ILE A 31 -11.08 -19.90 -15.19
N PRO A 32 -12.27 -19.37 -14.89
CA PRO A 32 -12.39 -18.10 -14.18
C PRO A 32 -11.97 -18.22 -12.71
N VAL A 33 -11.45 -17.12 -12.17
CA VAL A 33 -11.21 -16.96 -10.73
C VAL A 33 -12.53 -17.14 -9.98
N GLY A 34 -12.52 -18.02 -8.99
CA GLY A 34 -13.68 -18.59 -8.31
C GLY A 34 -13.76 -20.12 -8.51
N LEU A 35 -13.25 -20.60 -9.64
CA LEU A 35 -13.30 -22.00 -10.03
C LEU A 35 -11.92 -22.63 -10.26
N LEU A 36 -10.80 -21.95 -9.99
CA LEU A 36 -9.45 -22.46 -10.25
C LEU A 36 -9.09 -23.69 -9.42
N ALA A 37 -8.14 -24.50 -9.87
CA ALA A 37 -7.65 -25.67 -9.14
C ALA A 37 -7.19 -25.33 -7.72
N CYS A 38 -6.49 -24.20 -7.53
CA CYS A 38 -6.09 -23.72 -6.21
C CYS A 38 -7.27 -23.35 -5.29
N GLN A 39 -8.45 -23.07 -5.85
CA GLN A 39 -9.66 -22.75 -5.08
C GLN A 39 -10.53 -23.99 -4.85
N ARG A 40 -10.52 -24.96 -5.78
CA ARG A 40 -11.20 -26.25 -5.62
C ARG A 40 -10.47 -27.16 -4.64
N ASN A 41 -9.14 -27.13 -4.69
CA ASN A 41 -8.26 -27.91 -3.82
C ASN A 41 -7.08 -27.04 -3.35
N PRO A 42 -7.20 -26.30 -2.23
CA PRO A 42 -6.18 -25.36 -1.77
C PRO A 42 -4.88 -26.02 -1.29
N LEU A 43 -4.90 -27.33 -1.02
CA LEU A 43 -3.72 -28.13 -0.69
C LEU A 43 -3.05 -28.77 -1.91
N LEU A 44 -3.61 -28.61 -3.11
CA LEU A 44 -2.97 -29.06 -4.36
C LEU A 44 -1.69 -28.26 -4.61
N ARG A 45 -0.58 -28.96 -4.80
CA ARG A 45 0.76 -28.36 -4.88
C ARG A 45 1.28 -28.19 -6.30
N GLU A 46 0.82 -29.07 -7.19
CA GLU A 46 1.31 -29.16 -8.55
C GLU A 46 0.17 -29.54 -9.51
N LEU A 47 0.28 -29.10 -10.76
CA LEU A 47 -0.66 -29.34 -11.83
C LEU A 47 0.03 -29.20 -13.19
N VAL A 48 -0.42 -29.95 -14.19
CA VAL A 48 -0.11 -29.67 -15.59
C VAL A 48 -1.30 -28.96 -16.23
N SER A 49 -1.05 -27.86 -16.94
CA SER A 49 -2.08 -27.01 -17.55
C SER A 49 -1.67 -26.59 -18.97
N GLN A 50 -2.59 -26.00 -19.74
CA GLN A 50 -2.30 -25.48 -21.08
C GLN A 50 -2.09 -23.97 -21.07
N VAL A 51 -1.12 -23.50 -21.86
CA VAL A 51 -0.90 -22.07 -22.11
C VAL A 51 -1.99 -21.54 -23.02
N ILE A 52 -2.72 -20.52 -22.57
CA ILE A 52 -3.79 -19.86 -23.36
C ILE A 52 -3.26 -18.60 -24.03
N SER A 53 -2.46 -17.82 -23.30
CA SER A 53 -1.89 -16.57 -23.79
C SER A 53 -0.54 -16.32 -23.14
N CYS A 54 0.38 -15.75 -23.91
CA CYS A 54 1.65 -15.23 -23.41
C CYS A 54 1.93 -13.89 -24.11
N THR A 55 2.05 -12.82 -23.33
CA THR A 55 2.28 -11.47 -23.84
C THR A 55 3.31 -10.73 -23.00
N VAL A 56 4.02 -9.77 -23.58
CA VAL A 56 4.92 -8.90 -22.81
C VAL A 56 4.08 -8.02 -21.87
N SER A 57 4.47 -7.98 -20.59
CA SER A 57 3.80 -7.12 -19.63
C SER A 57 4.05 -5.65 -19.97
N GLN A 58 2.98 -4.92 -20.29
CA GLN A 58 3.03 -3.48 -20.40
C GLN A 58 2.98 -2.92 -18.99
N SER A 59 4.15 -2.61 -18.41
CA SER A 59 4.24 -2.13 -17.03
C SER A 59 3.23 -1.03 -16.77
N GLN A 60 2.17 -1.32 -16.00
CA GLN A 60 1.26 -0.28 -15.53
C GLN A 60 2.08 0.71 -14.69
N PRO A 61 1.88 2.03 -14.87
CA PRO A 61 2.58 3.01 -14.07
C PRO A 61 2.26 2.77 -12.58
N LEU A 62 3.31 2.49 -11.79
CA LEU A 62 3.21 2.33 -10.34
C LEU A 62 2.34 3.44 -9.74
N SER A 63 1.42 3.06 -8.86
CA SER A 63 0.62 4.01 -8.10
C SER A 63 1.52 4.93 -7.27
N ALA A 64 1.03 6.12 -6.94
CA ALA A 64 1.79 7.09 -6.15
C ALA A 64 2.20 6.55 -4.75
N ALA A 65 1.44 5.59 -4.22
CA ALA A 65 1.73 4.91 -2.96
C ALA A 65 2.94 3.97 -3.08
N GLU A 66 3.03 3.17 -4.16
CA GLU A 66 4.15 2.25 -4.40
C GLU A 66 5.44 3.00 -4.74
N LYS A 67 5.33 4.15 -5.42
CA LYS A 67 6.48 5.05 -5.67
C LYS A 67 7.06 5.62 -4.38
N ARG A 68 6.22 5.89 -3.37
CA ARG A 68 6.69 6.39 -2.06
C ARG A 68 7.38 5.28 -1.26
N ALA A 69 6.88 4.05 -1.31
CA ALA A 69 7.48 2.90 -0.61
C ALA A 69 8.86 2.47 -1.16
N ARG A 70 9.15 2.76 -2.43
CA ARG A 70 10.45 2.44 -3.07
C ARG A 70 11.47 3.58 -3.05
N LYS A 71 11.15 4.75 -2.50
CA LYS A 71 12.05 5.91 -2.49
C LYS A 71 13.17 5.70 -1.46
N GLY A 72 14.26 5.03 -1.88
CA GLY A 72 15.45 4.80 -1.05
C GLY A 72 16.15 3.45 -1.24
N LYS A 73 15.59 2.51 -2.03
CA LYS A 73 16.31 1.27 -2.42
C LYS A 73 16.91 1.46 -3.82
N GLU A 74 18.17 1.05 -4.01
CA GLU A 74 18.82 1.00 -5.33
C GLU A 74 17.86 0.40 -6.36
N GLN A 75 17.74 1.06 -7.52
CA GLN A 75 16.96 0.55 -8.63
C GLN A 75 17.63 -0.72 -9.15
N THR A 76 17.18 -1.87 -8.65
CA THR A 76 17.41 -3.16 -9.31
C THR A 76 16.99 -3.04 -10.77
N PRO A 77 17.79 -3.54 -11.73
CA PRO A 77 17.44 -3.49 -13.14
C PRO A 77 16.02 -4.03 -13.34
N LYS A 78 15.18 -3.27 -14.06
CA LYS A 78 13.82 -3.69 -14.41
C LYS A 78 13.93 -4.88 -15.35
N VAL A 79 13.91 -6.09 -14.80
CA VAL A 79 13.74 -7.30 -15.59
C VAL A 79 12.38 -7.21 -16.28
N ALA A 80 12.35 -7.42 -17.58
CA ALA A 80 11.10 -7.46 -18.33
C ALA A 80 10.23 -8.61 -17.81
N LEU A 81 8.93 -8.35 -17.64
CA LEU A 81 7.97 -9.37 -17.24
C LEU A 81 7.15 -9.79 -18.46
N ILE A 82 6.81 -11.07 -18.53
CA ILE A 82 5.77 -11.59 -19.42
C ILE A 82 4.56 -11.99 -18.59
N GLU A 83 3.39 -11.85 -19.19
CA GLU A 83 2.09 -12.23 -18.66
C GLU A 83 1.65 -13.53 -19.32
N VAL A 84 1.42 -14.55 -18.50
CA VAL A 84 1.00 -15.88 -18.95
C VAL A 84 -0.37 -16.20 -18.37
N ILE A 85 -1.32 -16.53 -19.24
CA ILE A 85 -2.65 -17.03 -18.87
C ILE A 85 -2.69 -18.52 -19.18
N LEU A 86 -3.15 -19.30 -18.21
CA LEU A 86 -3.28 -20.75 -18.31
C LEU A 86 -4.74 -21.17 -18.28
N HIS A 87 -5.03 -22.38 -18.76
CA HIS A 87 -6.36 -22.99 -18.65
C HIS A 87 -6.78 -23.09 -17.18
N ASP A 88 -5.91 -23.64 -16.35
CA ASP A 88 -6.08 -23.76 -14.90
C ASP A 88 -4.74 -23.53 -14.17
N THR A 89 -4.77 -23.28 -12.87
CA THR A 89 -3.55 -23.02 -12.08
C THR A 89 -3.68 -23.42 -10.62
N VAL A 90 -2.57 -23.89 -10.06
CA VAL A 90 -2.41 -24.10 -8.61
C VAL A 90 -1.88 -22.87 -7.89
N LEU A 91 -1.60 -21.76 -8.59
CA LEU A 91 -1.17 -20.50 -7.99
C LEU A 91 -2.37 -19.57 -7.80
N PHE A 92 -2.57 -19.06 -6.59
CA PHE A 92 -3.69 -18.18 -6.28
C PHE A 92 -3.39 -16.75 -6.75
N PRO A 93 -4.26 -16.15 -7.59
CA PRO A 93 -4.17 -14.73 -7.91
C PRO A 93 -4.54 -13.89 -6.69
N GLU A 94 -3.90 -12.73 -6.51
CA GLU A 94 -4.31 -11.76 -5.47
C GLU A 94 -5.81 -11.49 -5.54
N GLY A 95 -6.49 -11.55 -4.40
CA GLY A 95 -7.94 -11.38 -4.33
C GLY A 95 -8.49 -11.40 -2.92
N GLY A 96 -9.54 -10.60 -2.71
CA GLY A 96 -10.29 -10.57 -1.45
C GLY A 96 -9.44 -10.21 -0.23
N GLY A 97 -8.35 -9.44 -0.40
CA GLY A 97 -7.41 -9.07 0.68
C GLY A 97 -6.29 -10.09 0.95
N GLN A 98 -6.35 -11.28 0.34
CA GLN A 98 -5.26 -12.26 0.41
C GLN A 98 -4.20 -11.98 -0.67
N PRO A 99 -2.90 -11.92 -0.31
CA PRO A 99 -1.84 -11.75 -1.29
C PRO A 99 -1.69 -12.97 -2.22
N HIS A 100 -1.17 -12.73 -3.42
CA HIS A 100 -0.90 -13.77 -4.41
C HIS A 100 0.13 -14.81 -3.92
N ASP A 101 0.11 -15.99 -4.56
CA ASP A 101 1.17 -16.97 -4.42
C ASP A 101 2.37 -16.68 -5.33
N ILE A 102 3.45 -17.39 -5.03
CA ILE A 102 4.62 -17.54 -5.89
C ILE A 102 4.79 -19.01 -6.23
N GLY A 103 5.49 -19.30 -7.31
CA GLY A 103 5.73 -20.68 -7.72
C GLY A 103 6.68 -20.77 -8.90
N VAL A 104 6.70 -21.93 -9.53
CA VAL A 104 7.57 -22.26 -10.65
C VAL A 104 6.74 -22.89 -11.75
N PHE A 105 7.02 -22.48 -12.98
CA PHE A 105 6.58 -23.16 -14.19
C PHE A 105 7.68 -24.06 -14.74
N THR A 106 7.29 -25.19 -15.32
CA THR A 106 8.18 -26.11 -16.03
C THR A 106 7.68 -26.27 -17.46
N THR A 107 8.43 -25.75 -18.42
CA THR A 107 8.13 -25.85 -19.87
C THR A 107 8.37 -27.27 -20.38
N SER A 108 7.90 -27.56 -21.60
CA SER A 108 7.96 -28.92 -22.19
C SER A 108 9.38 -29.46 -22.39
N ASP A 109 10.36 -28.58 -22.51
CA ASP A 109 11.80 -28.89 -22.58
C ASP A 109 12.47 -29.03 -21.20
N GLY A 110 11.68 -28.90 -20.12
CA GLY A 110 12.14 -29.06 -18.73
C GLY A 110 12.72 -27.78 -18.11
N GLU A 111 12.62 -26.64 -18.79
CA GLU A 111 13.14 -25.38 -18.28
C GLU A 111 12.26 -24.82 -17.14
N LEU A 112 12.90 -24.30 -16.09
CA LEU A 112 12.21 -23.78 -14.90
C LEU A 112 12.08 -22.26 -14.93
N TRP A 113 10.88 -21.73 -14.69
CA TRP A 113 10.58 -20.30 -14.75
C TRP A 113 9.89 -19.84 -13.46
N ASP A 114 10.45 -18.86 -12.78
CA ASP A 114 9.86 -18.33 -11.53
C ASP A 114 8.61 -17.49 -11.84
N VAL A 115 7.52 -17.77 -11.14
CA VAL A 115 6.32 -16.93 -11.13
C VAL A 115 6.39 -16.03 -9.91
N VAL A 116 6.55 -14.72 -10.14
CA VAL A 116 6.82 -13.74 -9.07
C VAL A 116 5.58 -12.99 -8.61
N ASP A 117 4.52 -12.96 -9.43
CA ASP A 117 3.26 -12.30 -9.13
C ASP A 117 2.12 -13.00 -9.89
N VAL A 118 0.91 -13.00 -9.32
CA VAL A 118 -0.29 -13.54 -9.95
C VAL A 118 -1.45 -12.61 -9.65
N LYS A 119 -2.07 -12.04 -10.69
CA LYS A 119 -3.17 -11.08 -10.52
C LYS A 119 -4.43 -11.52 -11.22
N ARG A 120 -5.56 -11.07 -10.71
CA ARG A 120 -6.85 -11.21 -11.37
C ARG A 120 -7.07 -10.08 -12.36
N HIS A 121 -7.24 -10.42 -13.65
CA HIS A 121 -7.66 -9.47 -14.69
C HIS A 121 -8.88 -10.01 -15.44
N GLY A 122 -9.98 -9.26 -15.48
CA GLY A 122 -11.18 -9.64 -16.24
C GLY A 122 -11.81 -10.99 -15.84
N GLY A 123 -11.49 -11.51 -14.65
CA GLY A 123 -11.91 -12.84 -14.20
C GLY A 123 -10.89 -13.96 -14.44
N HIS A 124 -9.71 -13.67 -14.97
CA HIS A 124 -8.65 -14.66 -15.24
C HIS A 124 -7.46 -14.46 -14.32
N ALA A 125 -6.75 -15.56 -14.00
CA ALA A 125 -5.45 -15.51 -13.34
C ALA A 125 -4.35 -15.24 -14.37
N VAL A 126 -3.67 -14.11 -14.20
CA VAL A 126 -2.52 -13.69 -15.01
C VAL A 126 -1.25 -13.84 -14.19
N HIS A 127 -0.32 -14.64 -14.70
CA HIS A 127 0.94 -14.95 -14.03
C HIS A 127 2.04 -14.08 -14.61
N TYR A 128 2.80 -13.41 -13.74
CA TYR A 128 3.92 -12.57 -14.13
C TYR A 128 5.21 -13.36 -13.95
N VAL A 129 5.92 -13.56 -15.06
CA VAL A 129 7.16 -14.33 -15.12
C VAL A 129 8.28 -13.41 -15.58
N PRO A 130 9.42 -13.33 -14.88
CA PRO A 130 10.58 -12.58 -15.36
C PRO A 130 11.19 -13.25 -16.60
N ALA A 131 11.44 -12.45 -17.64
CA ALA A 131 12.21 -12.91 -18.79
C ALA A 131 13.64 -13.28 -18.37
N LYS A 132 14.15 -14.40 -18.88
CA LYS A 132 15.53 -14.81 -18.65
C LYS A 132 16.45 -14.04 -19.60
N GLY A 133 17.33 -13.21 -19.03
CA GLY A 133 18.21 -12.34 -19.81
C GLY A 133 17.51 -11.08 -20.33
N ASN A 134 18.14 -10.40 -21.29
CA ASN A 134 17.63 -9.17 -21.87
C ASN A 134 16.71 -9.38 -23.09
N ASP A 135 16.45 -10.64 -23.47
CA ASP A 135 15.65 -10.96 -24.66
C ASP A 135 14.26 -11.48 -24.25
N VAL A 136 13.24 -10.66 -24.52
CA VAL A 136 11.84 -10.99 -24.23
C VAL A 136 11.27 -11.97 -25.26
N ASP A 137 11.83 -12.00 -26.48
CA ASP A 137 11.34 -12.86 -27.55
C ASP A 137 11.63 -14.33 -27.25
N ASP A 138 12.75 -14.62 -26.59
CA ASP A 138 13.09 -15.97 -26.14
C ASP A 138 12.17 -16.46 -25.01
N ALA A 139 11.77 -15.55 -24.11
CA ALA A 139 10.78 -15.85 -23.10
C ALA A 139 9.43 -16.19 -23.76
N LEU A 140 8.96 -15.40 -24.73
CA LEU A 140 7.70 -15.69 -25.44
C LEU A 140 7.72 -17.03 -26.18
N LYS A 141 8.85 -17.43 -26.78
CA LYS A 141 9.01 -18.73 -27.44
C LYS A 141 8.89 -19.91 -26.49
N SER A 142 9.19 -19.71 -25.20
CA SER A 142 9.15 -20.75 -24.19
C SER A 142 7.72 -21.10 -23.74
N PHE A 143 6.75 -20.21 -23.97
CA PHE A 143 5.34 -20.38 -23.61
C PHE A 143 4.45 -20.42 -24.86
N VAL A 144 4.60 -21.48 -25.66
CA VAL A 144 3.79 -21.67 -26.88
C VAL A 144 2.32 -21.91 -26.52
N ILE A 145 1.40 -21.17 -27.16
CA ILE A 145 -0.05 -21.33 -26.96
C ILE A 145 -0.47 -22.78 -27.27
N GLY A 146 -1.27 -23.37 -26.40
CA GLY A 146 -1.74 -24.75 -26.47
C GLY A 146 -0.74 -25.79 -25.93
N SER A 147 0.50 -25.40 -25.63
CA SER A 147 1.48 -26.31 -25.02
C SER A 147 1.15 -26.60 -23.55
N ASN A 148 1.55 -27.77 -23.08
CA ASN A 148 1.44 -28.16 -21.68
C ASN A 148 2.58 -27.55 -20.87
N ILE A 149 2.23 -27.06 -19.68
CA ILE A 149 3.17 -26.50 -18.72
C ILE A 149 2.94 -27.12 -17.34
N GLY A 150 4.03 -27.54 -16.69
CA GLY A 150 4.01 -27.92 -15.28
C GLY A 150 3.94 -26.67 -14.41
N ILE A 151 3.16 -26.72 -13.34
CA ILE A 151 3.01 -25.64 -12.38
C ILE A 151 3.24 -26.25 -11.00
N ALA A 152 4.10 -25.64 -10.19
CA ALA A 152 4.31 -26.05 -8.81
C ALA A 152 4.45 -24.83 -7.90
N LEU A 153 3.92 -24.92 -6.67
CA LEU A 153 4.21 -23.93 -5.62
C LEU A 153 5.70 -23.95 -5.22
N GLY A 154 6.34 -25.12 -5.27
CA GLY A 154 7.64 -25.35 -4.64
C GLY A 154 7.58 -25.16 -3.12
N ASP A 155 8.71 -25.33 -2.42
CA ASP A 155 8.73 -25.27 -0.96
C ASP A 155 8.41 -23.87 -0.42
N LYS A 156 8.97 -22.83 -1.05
CA LYS A 156 8.73 -21.43 -0.65
C LYS A 156 7.28 -21.00 -0.93
N GLY A 157 6.73 -21.36 -2.09
CA GLY A 157 5.35 -21.06 -2.41
C GLY A 157 4.38 -21.82 -1.51
N LEU A 158 4.70 -23.07 -1.14
CA LEU A 158 3.88 -23.84 -0.20
C LEU A 158 3.87 -23.22 1.19
N GLN A 159 5.02 -22.80 1.72
CA GLN A 159 5.10 -22.10 3.01
C GLN A 159 4.27 -20.82 3.00
N ARG A 160 4.40 -20.01 1.94
CA ARG A 160 3.62 -18.78 1.75
C ARG A 160 2.11 -19.06 1.67
N ARG A 161 1.71 -20.06 0.89
CA ARG A 161 0.32 -20.48 0.73
C ARG A 161 -0.30 -20.86 2.07
N LEU A 162 0.39 -21.72 2.84
CA LEU A 162 -0.10 -22.19 4.13
C LEU A 162 -0.20 -21.06 5.16
N ASP A 163 0.77 -20.14 5.18
CA ASP A 163 0.72 -18.94 6.03
C ASP A 163 -0.50 -18.08 5.68
N HIS A 164 -0.66 -17.71 4.40
CA HIS A 164 -1.80 -16.92 3.95
C HIS A 164 -3.15 -17.58 4.24
N MET A 165 -3.30 -18.87 3.94
CA MET A 165 -4.52 -19.62 4.23
C MET A 165 -4.84 -19.63 5.72
N SER A 166 -3.81 -19.82 6.57
CA SER A 166 -3.97 -19.88 8.02
C SER A 166 -4.42 -18.54 8.57
N VAL A 167 -3.77 -17.44 8.17
CA VAL A 167 -4.12 -16.11 8.70
C VAL A 167 -5.46 -15.62 8.14
N HIS A 168 -5.77 -15.86 6.86
CA HIS A 168 -7.06 -15.48 6.28
C HIS A 168 -8.22 -16.24 6.94
N THR A 169 -8.08 -17.56 7.13
CA THR A 169 -9.07 -18.35 7.86
C THR A 169 -9.22 -17.86 9.30
N SER A 170 -8.11 -17.56 9.96
CA SER A 170 -8.10 -17.03 11.33
C SER A 170 -8.83 -15.69 11.42
N GLN A 171 -8.70 -14.83 10.40
CA GLN A 171 -9.43 -13.57 10.34
C GLN A 171 -10.95 -13.79 10.30
N HIS A 172 -11.45 -14.67 9.42
CA HIS A 172 -12.89 -14.97 9.35
C HIS A 172 -13.42 -15.52 10.67
N LEU A 173 -12.68 -16.45 11.27
CA LEU A 173 -13.03 -17.02 12.58
C LEU A 173 -13.08 -15.94 13.66
N LEU A 174 -12.04 -15.10 13.74
CA LEU A 174 -11.95 -14.03 14.73
C LEU A 174 -13.10 -13.03 14.57
N SER A 175 -13.38 -12.59 13.34
CA SER A 175 -14.50 -11.70 13.03
C SER A 175 -15.84 -12.32 13.44
N ALA A 176 -16.09 -13.60 13.13
CA ALA A 176 -17.32 -14.28 13.48
C ALA A 176 -17.51 -14.45 15.00
N VAL A 177 -16.43 -14.74 15.75
CA VAL A 177 -16.48 -14.85 17.21
C VAL A 177 -16.74 -13.48 17.85
N ILE A 178 -16.03 -12.44 17.41
CA ILE A 178 -16.24 -11.07 17.91
C ILE A 178 -17.68 -10.61 17.66
N GLU A 179 -18.18 -10.81 16.44
CA GLU A 179 -19.54 -10.40 16.09
C GLU A 179 -20.60 -11.20 16.87
N SER A 180 -20.41 -12.51 17.02
CA SER A 180 -21.38 -13.36 17.74
C SER A 180 -21.42 -13.09 19.24
N GLN A 181 -20.27 -12.98 19.91
CA GLN A 181 -20.17 -12.81 21.36
C GLN A 181 -20.36 -11.35 21.80
N LEU A 182 -19.74 -10.40 21.08
CA LEU A 182 -19.65 -9.00 21.52
C LEU A 182 -20.55 -8.04 20.73
N LYS A 183 -21.20 -8.53 19.65
CA LYS A 183 -22.02 -7.72 18.74
C LYS A 183 -21.25 -6.57 18.11
N LEU A 184 -19.94 -6.75 17.91
CA LEU A 184 -19.08 -5.80 17.25
C LEU A 184 -18.87 -6.23 15.78
N PRO A 185 -19.36 -5.45 14.80
CA PRO A 185 -19.09 -5.76 13.39
C PRO A 185 -17.62 -5.52 13.06
N THR A 186 -17.09 -6.27 12.09
CA THR A 186 -15.78 -5.98 11.51
C THR A 186 -15.88 -4.77 10.58
N LEU A 187 -15.06 -3.74 10.83
CA LEU A 187 -15.01 -2.52 10.02
C LEU A 187 -14.04 -2.65 8.85
N SER A 188 -12.84 -3.15 9.14
CA SER A 188 -11.77 -3.35 8.18
C SER A 188 -10.85 -4.47 8.66
N TRP A 189 -10.00 -4.97 7.77
CA TRP A 189 -8.96 -5.94 8.12
C TRP A 189 -7.83 -5.87 7.09
N SER A 190 -6.66 -6.39 7.46
CA SER A 190 -5.54 -6.51 6.53
C SER A 190 -4.65 -7.70 6.88
N LEU A 191 -4.31 -8.49 5.86
CA LEU A 191 -3.28 -9.51 5.90
C LEU A 191 -1.96 -8.88 5.48
N THR A 192 -1.09 -8.63 6.44
CA THR A 192 0.16 -7.90 6.21
C THR A 192 1.34 -8.86 6.10
N ALA A 193 2.40 -8.44 5.41
CA ALA A 193 3.62 -9.23 5.30
C ALA A 193 4.38 -9.23 6.64
N TYR A 194 4.86 -10.40 7.05
CA TYR A 194 5.75 -10.56 8.19
C TYR A 194 6.95 -9.59 8.11
N PRO A 195 7.36 -8.93 9.20
CA PRO A 195 6.91 -9.11 10.59
C PRO A 195 5.72 -8.24 11.01
N THR A 196 5.10 -7.53 10.07
CA THR A 196 3.95 -6.67 10.39
C THR A 196 2.78 -7.57 10.85
N PRO A 197 2.08 -7.23 11.94
CA PRO A 197 0.93 -8.00 12.37
C PRO A 197 -0.26 -7.76 11.43
N SER A 198 -1.00 -8.82 11.14
CA SER A 198 -2.32 -8.72 10.53
C SER A 198 -3.32 -8.21 11.58
N TYR A 199 -4.38 -7.52 11.15
CA TYR A 199 -5.34 -6.91 12.07
C TYR A 199 -6.77 -7.01 11.58
N VAL A 200 -7.69 -6.91 12.55
CA VAL A 200 -9.14 -6.73 12.37
C VAL A 200 -9.53 -5.48 13.16
N GLU A 201 -10.21 -4.55 12.51
CA GLU A 201 -10.68 -3.30 13.10
C GLU A 201 -12.14 -3.42 13.53
N VAL A 202 -12.43 -2.91 14.74
CA VAL A 202 -13.75 -2.94 15.38
C VAL A 202 -14.14 -1.55 15.89
N PRO A 203 -15.43 -1.25 16.10
CA PRO A 203 -15.90 0.12 16.41
C PRO A 203 -15.43 0.71 17.73
N ARG A 204 -14.92 -0.11 18.65
CA ARG A 204 -14.41 0.31 19.96
C ARG A 204 -13.28 -0.59 20.41
N ALA A 205 -12.47 -0.09 21.35
CA ALA A 205 -11.53 -0.93 22.07
C ALA A 205 -12.26 -2.06 22.82
N MET A 206 -11.65 -3.25 22.80
CA MET A 206 -12.07 -4.39 23.60
C MET A 206 -11.33 -4.37 24.94
N THR A 207 -12.00 -4.81 26.01
CA THR A 207 -11.39 -5.04 27.31
C THR A 207 -10.46 -6.25 27.27
N VAL A 208 -9.58 -6.39 28.27
CA VAL A 208 -8.65 -7.53 28.36
C VAL A 208 -9.41 -8.84 28.53
N GLU A 209 -10.51 -8.80 29.26
CA GLU A 209 -11.41 -9.94 29.50
C GLU A 209 -12.12 -10.35 28.20
N GLU A 210 -12.63 -9.38 27.42
CA GLU A 210 -13.21 -9.64 26.10
C GLU A 210 -12.18 -10.25 25.13
N ILE A 211 -10.97 -9.71 25.08
CA ILE A 211 -9.88 -10.24 24.25
C ILE A 211 -9.58 -11.69 24.63
N SER A 212 -9.45 -11.98 25.92
CA SER A 212 -9.12 -13.31 26.42
C SER A 212 -10.24 -14.32 26.08
N SER A 213 -11.50 -13.94 26.31
CA SER A 213 -12.68 -14.77 25.97
C SER A 213 -12.75 -15.08 24.48
N VAL A 214 -12.56 -14.07 23.62
CA VAL A 214 -12.55 -14.25 22.16
C VAL A 214 -11.40 -15.17 21.73
N GLN A 215 -10.21 -15.00 22.30
CA GLN A 215 -9.05 -15.82 21.99
C GLN A 215 -9.27 -17.30 22.39
N GLU A 216 -9.79 -17.55 23.58
CA GLU A 216 -10.11 -18.90 24.05
C GLU A 216 -11.13 -19.59 23.16
N GLU A 217 -12.19 -18.87 22.78
CA GLU A 217 -13.24 -19.40 21.91
C GLU A 217 -12.72 -19.72 20.51
N CYS A 218 -11.95 -18.81 19.88
CA CYS A 218 -11.31 -19.05 18.60
C CYS A 218 -10.45 -20.32 18.65
N ASN A 219 -9.60 -20.44 19.67
CA ASN A 219 -8.75 -21.61 19.85
C ASN A 219 -9.57 -22.89 20.02
N ARG A 220 -10.67 -22.86 20.80
CA ARG A 220 -11.58 -23.99 20.94
C ARG A 220 -12.12 -24.46 19.59
N TYR A 221 -12.58 -23.55 18.73
CA TYR A 221 -13.06 -23.89 17.39
C TYR A 221 -11.98 -24.47 16.47
N VAL A 222 -10.74 -23.98 16.59
CA VAL A 222 -9.58 -24.57 15.89
C VAL A 222 -9.32 -25.99 16.38
N PHE A 223 -9.31 -26.21 17.70
CA PHE A 223 -9.08 -27.54 18.29
C PHE A 223 -10.20 -28.55 17.96
N GLU A 224 -11.44 -28.09 17.83
CA GLU A 224 -12.56 -28.91 17.36
C GLU A 224 -12.39 -29.40 15.91
N GLY A 225 -11.53 -28.75 15.12
CA GLY A 225 -11.33 -29.10 13.71
C GLY A 225 -12.58 -28.87 12.88
N ARG A 226 -13.30 -27.77 13.13
CA ARG A 226 -14.55 -27.45 12.41
C ARG A 226 -14.31 -27.42 10.91
N GLN A 227 -15.19 -28.10 10.19
CA GLN A 227 -15.13 -28.14 8.73
C GLN A 227 -15.39 -26.75 8.14
N ILE A 228 -14.65 -26.44 7.10
CA ILE A 228 -14.80 -25.22 6.31
C ILE A 228 -15.16 -25.67 4.89
N HIS A 229 -16.13 -25.00 4.29
CA HIS A 229 -16.46 -25.16 2.88
C HIS A 229 -16.62 -23.79 2.23
N VAL A 230 -16.51 -23.76 0.91
CA VAL A 230 -16.73 -22.62 0.04
C VAL A 230 -17.87 -22.99 -0.90
N GLU A 231 -18.89 -22.14 -0.93
CA GLU A 231 -19.99 -22.26 -1.88
C GLU A 231 -19.79 -21.26 -3.02
N VAL A 232 -20.03 -21.72 -4.24
CA VAL A 232 -19.86 -20.93 -5.45
C VAL A 232 -21.13 -20.99 -6.29
N GLU A 233 -21.59 -19.81 -6.68
CA GLU A 233 -22.71 -19.58 -7.58
C GLU A 233 -22.37 -18.45 -8.54
N GLU A 234 -23.13 -18.30 -9.63
CA GLU A 234 -23.00 -17.10 -10.44
C GLU A 234 -23.37 -15.88 -9.61
N LEU A 235 -22.65 -14.79 -9.85
CA LEU A 235 -23.12 -13.50 -9.40
C LEU A 235 -24.40 -13.17 -10.18
N VAL A 236 -25.56 -13.48 -9.58
CA VAL A 236 -26.82 -12.93 -10.03
C VAL A 236 -26.74 -11.45 -9.70
N LEU A 237 -26.47 -10.64 -10.72
CA LEU A 237 -26.75 -9.22 -10.65
C LEU A 237 -28.28 -9.09 -10.62
N GLU A 238 -28.87 -9.32 -9.44
CA GLU A 238 -30.14 -8.71 -9.11
C GLU A 238 -30.01 -7.25 -9.55
N PRO A 239 -30.94 -6.72 -10.36
CA PRO A 239 -30.87 -5.31 -10.73
C PRO A 239 -30.84 -4.55 -9.42
N VAL A 240 -29.65 -4.02 -9.09
CA VAL A 240 -29.42 -3.32 -7.84
C VAL A 240 -30.53 -2.31 -7.76
N THR A 241 -31.44 -2.47 -6.80
CA THR A 241 -32.52 -1.50 -6.66
C THR A 241 -31.83 -0.14 -6.55
N THR A 242 -32.37 0.89 -7.19
CA THR A 242 -31.77 2.23 -7.17
C THR A 242 -31.37 2.65 -5.76
N ALA A 243 -32.06 2.16 -4.73
CA ALA A 243 -31.73 2.32 -3.32
C ALA A 243 -30.39 1.73 -2.85
N GLU A 244 -29.95 0.56 -3.31
CA GLU A 244 -28.67 -0.06 -2.87
C GLU A 244 -27.46 0.47 -3.65
N ALA A 245 -27.69 0.84 -4.93
CA ALA A 245 -26.72 1.59 -5.71
C ALA A 245 -26.56 3.01 -5.13
N SER A 246 -27.68 3.63 -4.73
CA SER A 246 -27.65 4.88 -3.97
C SER A 246 -26.95 4.72 -2.63
N ARG A 247 -27.19 3.66 -1.83
CA ARG A 247 -26.50 3.46 -0.55
C ARG A 247 -25.01 3.21 -0.69
N SER A 248 -24.57 2.45 -1.70
CA SER A 248 -23.14 2.24 -1.97
C SER A 248 -22.48 3.50 -2.53
N SER A 249 -23.16 4.23 -3.41
CA SER A 249 -22.74 5.57 -3.86
C SER A 249 -22.72 6.58 -2.71
N GLU A 250 -23.69 6.54 -1.80
CA GLU A 250 -23.78 7.39 -0.61
C GLU A 250 -22.68 7.06 0.37
N ARG A 251 -22.35 5.77 0.56
CA ARG A 251 -21.21 5.35 1.40
C ARG A 251 -19.88 5.76 0.79
N VAL A 252 -19.71 5.61 -0.53
CA VAL A 252 -18.52 6.11 -1.24
C VAL A 252 -18.45 7.63 -1.12
N GLN A 253 -19.56 8.33 -1.33
CA GLN A 253 -19.65 9.79 -1.18
C GLN A 253 -19.37 10.22 0.26
N GLN A 254 -19.85 9.48 1.26
CA GLN A 254 -19.60 9.73 2.67
C GLN A 254 -18.12 9.54 3.00
N VAL A 255 -17.47 8.48 2.51
CA VAL A 255 -16.03 8.27 2.69
C VAL A 255 -15.22 9.38 2.01
N VAL A 256 -15.64 9.82 0.82
CA VAL A 256 -15.02 10.95 0.10
C VAL A 256 -15.22 12.26 0.87
N ASP A 257 -16.42 12.52 1.37
CA ASP A 257 -16.76 13.72 2.13
C ASP A 257 -16.07 13.75 3.49
N ASP A 258 -15.95 12.61 4.17
CA ASP A 258 -15.26 12.49 5.46
C ASP A 258 -13.74 12.60 5.28
N ARG A 259 -13.19 12.05 4.19
CA ARG A 259 -11.80 12.32 3.80
C ARG A 259 -11.59 13.82 3.52
N ARG A 260 -12.51 14.46 2.80
CA ARG A 260 -12.45 15.91 2.50
C ARG A 260 -12.57 16.76 3.76
N LYS A 261 -13.48 16.43 4.68
CA LYS A 261 -13.62 17.09 5.99
C LYS A 261 -12.38 16.90 6.85
N THR A 262 -11.79 15.71 6.84
CA THR A 262 -10.57 15.40 7.60
C THR A 262 -9.39 16.19 7.06
N THR A 263 -9.19 16.23 5.73
CA THR A 263 -8.17 17.08 5.09
C THR A 263 -8.41 18.55 5.43
N LYS A 264 -9.65 19.05 5.31
CA LYS A 264 -9.98 20.42 5.68
C LYS A 264 -9.68 20.72 7.16
N ARG A 265 -9.97 19.80 8.07
CA ARG A 265 -9.70 20.00 9.51
C ARG A 265 -8.21 20.03 9.81
N VAL A 266 -7.41 19.24 9.09
CA VAL A 266 -5.94 19.32 9.15
C VAL A 266 -5.47 20.70 8.68
N ASP A 267 -5.97 21.19 7.55
CA ASP A 267 -5.62 22.52 7.03
C ASP A 267 -6.04 23.65 7.99
N ASP A 268 -7.24 23.58 8.57
CA ASP A 268 -7.74 24.57 9.53
C ASP A 268 -6.86 24.60 10.80
N LEU A 269 -6.48 23.43 11.32
CA LEU A 269 -5.57 23.32 12.47
C LEU A 269 -4.16 23.81 12.13
N GLU A 270 -3.66 23.55 10.92
CA GLU A 270 -2.38 24.11 10.45
C GLU A 270 -2.44 25.65 10.38
N ASN A 271 -3.57 26.23 9.97
CA ASN A 271 -3.75 27.68 9.92
C ASN A 271 -3.91 28.31 11.31
N GLU A 272 -4.66 27.69 12.22
CA GLU A 272 -4.75 28.12 13.63
C GLU A 272 -3.37 28.11 14.28
N LEU A 273 -2.62 27.02 14.08
CA LEU A 273 -1.27 26.88 14.57
C LEU A 273 -0.35 27.94 13.94
N ALA A 274 -0.43 28.16 12.64
CA ALA A 274 0.34 29.18 11.95
C ALA A 274 0.04 30.61 12.46
N ALA A 275 -1.22 30.91 12.74
CA ALA A 275 -1.64 32.19 13.31
C ALA A 275 -1.11 32.40 14.73
N ALA A 276 -1.13 31.37 15.57
CA ALA A 276 -0.53 31.42 16.89
C ALA A 276 0.99 31.71 16.79
N ILE A 277 1.68 31.04 15.87
CA ILE A 277 3.13 31.23 15.61
C ILE A 277 3.42 32.65 15.12
N ALA A 278 2.57 33.19 14.28
CA ALA A 278 2.64 34.53 13.73
C ALA A 278 2.41 35.65 14.75
N HIS A 279 1.41 35.51 15.61
CA HIS A 279 1.18 36.46 16.68
C HIS A 279 2.36 36.48 17.65
N GLU A 280 2.91 35.31 17.95
CA GLU A 280 4.13 35.18 18.74
C GLU A 280 5.33 35.87 18.07
N LEU A 281 5.47 35.73 16.75
CA LEU A 281 6.47 36.43 15.95
C LEU A 281 6.32 37.97 15.98
N ALA A 282 5.08 38.45 15.89
CA ALA A 282 4.72 39.88 15.78
C ALA A 282 4.83 40.64 17.10
N ALA A 283 4.44 40.00 18.20
CA ALA A 283 4.65 40.53 19.53
C ALA A 283 6.14 40.54 19.93
N GLY A 284 6.97 39.73 19.25
CA GLY A 284 8.40 39.64 19.48
C GLY A 284 9.19 40.81 18.86
N ALA A 285 9.98 41.51 19.67
CA ALA A 285 10.83 42.64 19.25
C ALA A 285 12.07 42.27 18.40
N ARG A 286 12.01 41.26 17.53
CA ARG A 286 13.23 40.55 17.08
C ARG A 286 13.14 40.09 15.61
N THR A 287 13.98 40.66 14.74
CA THR A 287 13.93 40.78 13.26
C THR A 287 14.13 39.52 12.37
N ILE A 288 14.01 38.26 12.85
CA ILE A 288 13.83 37.00 12.05
C ILE A 288 13.59 35.77 12.97
N LEU A 289 12.86 34.72 12.57
CA LEU A 289 12.70 33.44 13.29
C LEU A 289 13.02 32.22 12.42
N HIS A 290 13.62 31.19 13.04
CA HIS A 290 13.81 29.84 12.48
C HIS A 290 12.82 28.85 13.12
N ARG A 291 11.99 28.12 12.35
CA ARG A 291 11.22 26.96 12.84
C ARG A 291 11.36 25.76 11.89
N HIS A 292 11.63 24.58 12.44
CA HIS A 292 11.80 23.35 11.68
C HIS A 292 10.78 22.30 12.14
N ARG A 293 9.98 21.86 11.18
CA ARG A 293 8.95 20.81 11.27
C ARG A 293 9.55 19.44 10.95
N VAL A 294 9.34 18.43 11.80
CA VAL A 294 9.91 17.06 11.63
C VAL A 294 8.87 16.03 11.18
N ASP A 295 7.61 16.41 11.18
CA ASP A 295 6.53 15.69 10.53
C ASP A 295 6.74 15.69 9.01
N ASP A 296 6.61 14.51 8.38
CA ASP A 296 6.56 14.34 6.93
C ASP A 296 5.17 14.74 6.42
N THR A 297 4.74 15.95 6.80
CA THR A 297 3.56 16.56 6.19
C THR A 297 3.93 16.86 4.75
N GLY A 298 3.14 16.32 3.82
CA GLY A 298 3.29 16.64 2.40
C GLY A 298 3.15 18.13 2.08
N ASN A 299 2.73 18.97 3.05
CA ASN A 299 2.50 20.41 2.92
C ASN A 299 3.31 21.29 3.90
N ALA A 300 4.58 20.97 4.14
CA ALA A 300 5.46 21.79 4.99
C ALA A 300 5.58 23.26 4.52
N ILE A 301 5.40 23.53 3.22
CA ILE A 301 5.44 24.88 2.64
C ILE A 301 4.16 25.67 2.93
N GLY A 302 2.98 25.06 2.76
CA GLY A 302 1.71 25.72 3.07
C GLY A 302 1.68 26.20 4.51
N PHE A 303 2.21 25.40 5.42
CA PHE A 303 2.35 25.78 6.82
C PHE A 303 3.35 26.93 7.07
N LEU A 304 4.56 26.89 6.47
CA LEU A 304 5.52 28.01 6.55
C LEU A 304 4.96 29.30 5.93
N SER A 305 4.10 29.19 4.90
CA SER A 305 3.39 30.30 4.26
C SER A 305 2.29 30.86 5.14
N SER A 306 1.47 30.01 5.77
CA SER A 306 0.46 30.45 6.72
C SER A 306 1.10 31.20 7.90
N ILE A 307 2.28 30.75 8.35
CA ILE A 307 3.05 31.43 9.41
C ILE A 307 3.49 32.82 8.96
N ALA A 308 3.97 32.97 7.71
CA ALA A 308 4.39 34.25 7.17
C ALA A 308 3.19 35.21 6.96
N THR A 309 2.07 34.73 6.43
CA THR A 309 0.84 35.51 6.17
C THR A 309 0.23 36.02 7.47
N ALA A 310 0.08 35.15 8.45
CA ALA A 310 -0.45 35.57 9.74
C ALA A 310 0.53 36.53 10.44
N TYR A 311 1.85 36.35 10.28
CA TYR A 311 2.85 37.23 10.90
C TYR A 311 2.77 38.63 10.34
N ALA A 312 2.65 38.77 9.02
CA ALA A 312 2.47 40.06 8.35
C ALA A 312 1.16 40.77 8.77
N THR A 313 0.12 40.00 9.11
CA THR A 313 -1.16 40.54 9.59
C THR A 313 -1.06 41.02 11.04
N ALA A 314 -0.25 40.35 11.86
CA ALA A 314 -0.09 40.66 13.27
C ALA A 314 1.02 41.69 13.56
N ALA A 315 2.00 41.86 12.67
CA ALA A 315 3.17 42.71 12.87
C ALA A 315 2.83 44.21 12.83
N ASP A 316 3.58 45.00 13.62
CA ASP A 316 3.48 46.46 13.67
C ASP A 316 3.98 47.08 12.34
N PRO A 317 3.10 47.71 11.54
CA PRO A 317 3.45 48.22 10.21
C PRO A 317 4.46 49.38 10.24
N ALA A 318 4.74 49.97 11.42
CA ALA A 318 5.74 51.03 11.58
C ALA A 318 7.16 50.51 11.88
N LYS A 319 7.36 49.20 12.08
CA LYS A 319 8.67 48.60 12.41
C LYS A 319 9.19 47.70 11.27
N PRO A 320 10.43 47.89 10.79
CA PRO A 320 11.00 47.02 9.77
C PRO A 320 11.32 45.63 10.36
N TYR A 321 10.91 44.57 9.67
CA TYR A 321 11.20 43.18 10.06
C TYR A 321 11.68 42.33 8.88
N LEU A 322 12.47 41.30 9.16
CA LEU A 322 12.75 40.21 8.21
C LEU A 322 12.29 38.89 8.84
N LEU A 323 11.85 37.92 8.05
CA LEU A 323 11.58 36.56 8.50
C LEU A 323 12.14 35.61 7.44
N VAL A 324 12.99 34.64 7.82
CA VAL A 324 13.55 33.67 6.87
C VAL A 324 13.38 32.26 7.39
N LEU A 325 12.49 31.56 6.72
CA LEU A 325 12.10 30.17 6.90
C LEU A 325 12.59 29.36 5.69
N SER A 326 13.13 28.15 5.86
CA SER A 326 13.51 27.27 4.74
C SER A 326 13.46 25.78 5.13
N SER A 327 13.09 24.98 4.13
CA SER A 327 12.78 23.56 4.18
C SER A 327 12.95 22.98 2.77
N SER A 328 13.38 21.73 2.65
CA SER A 328 13.85 20.99 1.45
C SER A 328 13.83 19.46 1.77
N PRO A 329 14.16 18.53 0.85
CA PRO A 329 14.46 17.10 1.06
C PRO A 329 15.94 16.71 0.76
N ASP A 330 16.81 17.68 0.47
CA ASP A 330 18.26 17.52 0.22
C ASP A 330 19.10 18.07 1.37
N GLU A 331 19.89 17.19 1.98
CA GLU A 331 20.69 17.46 3.18
C GLU A 331 21.85 18.43 2.99
N LYS A 332 22.40 18.49 1.77
CA LYS A 332 23.58 19.31 1.48
C LYS A 332 23.19 20.74 1.13
N LYS A 333 22.12 20.94 0.37
CA LYS A 333 21.64 22.28 -0.02
C LYS A 333 21.22 23.12 1.20
N VAL A 334 20.52 22.50 2.15
CA VAL A 334 20.14 23.16 3.41
C VAL A 334 21.31 23.56 4.27
N LYS A 335 22.36 22.73 4.26
CA LYS A 335 23.62 23.06 4.92
C LYS A 335 24.31 24.24 4.23
N GLN A 336 24.33 24.27 2.89
CA GLN A 336 24.90 25.38 2.11
C GLN A 336 24.16 26.70 2.29
N VAL A 337 22.82 26.70 2.26
CA VAL A 337 21.99 27.89 2.56
C VAL A 337 22.43 28.40 3.91
N GLY A 338 22.54 27.50 4.86
CA GLY A 338 22.87 27.87 6.20
C GLY A 338 24.23 28.46 6.45
N ASP A 339 25.22 27.97 5.74
CA ASP A 339 26.57 28.45 5.93
C ASP A 339 26.77 29.78 5.18
N ALA A 340 26.10 29.98 4.04
CA ALA A 340 26.09 31.26 3.34
C ALA A 340 25.33 32.35 4.13
N VAL A 341 24.18 32.03 4.75
CA VAL A 341 23.43 32.99 5.59
C VAL A 341 24.28 33.47 6.76
N LYS A 342 25.03 32.55 7.39
CA LYS A 342 25.97 32.88 8.47
C LYS A 342 27.13 33.74 7.99
N ALA A 343 27.67 33.45 6.81
CA ALA A 343 28.88 34.09 6.33
C ALA A 343 28.62 35.52 5.85
N LYS A 344 27.65 35.72 4.95
CA LYS A 344 27.52 37.00 4.26
C LYS A 344 26.70 38.01 5.06
N LEU A 345 25.54 37.60 5.55
CA LEU A 345 24.64 38.51 6.28
C LEU A 345 25.07 38.78 7.70
N ASN A 346 26.01 37.98 8.19
CA ASN A 346 26.20 37.78 9.62
C ASN A 346 24.87 37.38 10.31
N ALA A 347 23.91 36.83 9.55
CA ALA A 347 22.63 36.36 10.04
C ALA A 347 22.85 34.97 10.62
N LYS A 348 22.51 34.84 11.88
CA LYS A 348 22.75 33.63 12.64
C LYS A 348 21.55 32.73 12.45
N GLY A 349 21.72 31.72 11.62
CA GLY A 349 20.75 30.66 11.38
C GLY A 349 21.44 29.35 11.07
N GLY A 350 20.70 28.25 11.08
CA GLY A 350 21.21 26.90 10.98
C GLY A 350 20.15 25.98 10.38
N GLY A 351 20.52 24.78 9.94
CA GLY A 351 19.60 23.84 9.30
C GLY A 351 20.23 22.47 9.27
N LYS A 352 19.40 21.44 9.29
CA LYS A 352 19.82 20.05 9.39
C LYS A 352 18.89 19.22 8.54
N GLY A 353 19.38 18.09 8.05
CA GLY A 353 18.55 17.39 7.12
C GLY A 353 18.38 18.32 5.94
N THR A 354 17.14 18.37 5.57
CA THR A 354 16.72 19.01 4.39
C THR A 354 16.06 20.32 4.74
N LYS A 355 16.19 20.92 5.94
CA LYS A 355 15.49 22.18 6.28
C LYS A 355 16.37 23.19 7.05
N TRP A 356 16.27 24.49 6.73
CA TRP A 356 17.09 25.59 7.26
C TRP A 356 16.27 26.86 7.57
N SER A 357 16.48 27.60 8.64
CA SER A 357 15.92 28.96 8.76
C SER A 357 16.85 29.87 9.57
N GLY A 358 16.54 31.13 9.83
CA GLY A 358 17.56 31.88 10.59
C GLY A 358 17.52 33.36 10.61
N LYS A 359 18.15 33.93 11.66
CA LYS A 359 17.90 35.29 12.12
C LYS A 359 18.97 36.35 11.95
N PHE A 360 18.54 37.53 11.54
CA PHE A 360 19.33 38.74 11.35
C PHE A 360 18.97 39.76 12.42
N THR A 361 19.98 40.52 12.84
CA THR A 361 19.90 41.47 13.94
C THR A 361 20.61 42.77 13.57
N GLY A 362 19.85 43.86 13.61
CA GLY A 362 20.25 45.21 13.24
C GLY A 362 19.01 46.02 12.83
N VAL A 363 19.17 47.33 12.61
CA VAL A 363 18.18 48.05 11.78
C VAL A 363 18.29 47.40 10.43
N TRP A 364 17.23 46.71 10.04
CA TRP A 364 17.16 46.09 8.73
C TRP A 364 17.23 47.19 7.68
N LYS A 365 18.42 47.42 7.13
CA LYS A 365 18.59 48.32 6.00
C LYS A 365 18.49 47.44 4.78
N ASN A 366 17.33 47.50 4.15
CA ASN A 366 17.05 46.70 2.95
C ASN A 366 18.19 46.79 1.91
N SER A 367 18.84 47.95 1.76
CA SER A 367 19.94 48.17 0.81
C SER A 367 21.23 47.41 1.10
N ARG A 368 21.38 46.85 2.29
CA ARG A 368 22.58 46.16 2.71
C ARG A 368 22.27 44.76 3.19
N GLU A 369 21.49 44.61 4.25
CA GLU A 369 21.23 43.29 4.81
C GLU A 369 20.06 42.58 4.11
N GLY A 370 19.21 43.30 3.36
CA GLY A 370 18.33 42.65 2.38
C GLY A 370 19.11 41.93 1.28
N GLY A 371 19.99 42.67 0.59
CA GLY A 371 20.75 42.16 -0.55
C GLY A 371 21.67 41.00 -0.19
N ILE A 372 22.21 40.96 1.02
CA ILE A 372 23.07 39.86 1.41
C ILE A 372 22.28 38.56 1.68
N MET A 373 20.99 38.62 2.06
CA MET A 373 20.16 37.42 2.23
C MET A 373 19.82 36.75 0.90
N GLU A 374 19.61 37.58 -0.12
CA GLU A 374 19.36 37.15 -1.51
C GLU A 374 20.60 36.49 -2.11
N ASP A 375 21.75 37.10 -1.88
CA ASP A 375 23.05 36.62 -2.35
C ASP A 375 23.46 35.27 -1.74
N VAL A 376 22.86 34.96 -0.61
CA VAL A 376 23.03 33.72 0.12
C VAL A 376 22.11 32.65 -0.41
N LEU A 377 20.82 32.93 -0.61
CA LEU A 377 19.87 31.94 -1.12
C LEU A 377 20.14 31.62 -2.61
N ALA A 378 20.69 32.57 -3.39
CA ALA A 378 21.08 32.39 -4.80
C ALA A 378 22.29 31.45 -5.00
N GLY A 379 23.20 31.39 -4.02
CA GLY A 379 24.41 30.55 -4.09
C GLY A 379 24.20 29.04 -3.94
N ILE A 380 22.98 28.59 -3.64
CA ILE A 380 22.60 27.16 -3.48
C ILE A 380 21.73 26.68 -4.64
N SER A 381 21.38 27.60 -5.54
CA SER A 381 20.61 27.26 -6.73
C SER A 381 21.55 26.88 -7.86
N VAL A 382 21.80 25.57 -8.04
CA VAL A 382 21.88 24.94 -9.38
C VAL A 382 21.21 23.56 -9.30
N GLU A 383 20.38 23.31 -10.32
CA GLU A 383 19.60 22.11 -10.68
C GLU A 383 18.54 21.59 -9.69
#